data_AF-A0A5D4S765-F1
#
_entry.id   AF-A0A5D4S765-F1
#
_cell.length_a   1.000
_cell.length_b   1.000
_cell.length_c   1.000
_cell.angle_alpha   90.00
_cell.angle_beta   90.00
_cell.angle_gamma   90.00
#
_symmetry.space_group_name_H-M   'P 1'
#
loop_
_entity.id
_entity.type
_entity.pdbx_description
1 polymer ?
#
loop_
_entity_poly.entity_id
_entity_poly.type
_entity_poly.pdbx_seq_one_letter_code
_entity_poly.pdbx_strand_id
1 'polypeptide(L)'
;MKKRTLTFISVSYTILVLVSFCIYAYFVQEGGSIDTEEHFYELLLFGVLGFVGLFLASVDAAGEREKGRKLNNKALCTGAVIAVLFLFWRIV
;
A
#
# COMPACT_ATOMS: atom_id res chain seq x y z
N MET A 1 7.82 14.25 10.94
CA MET A 1 7.77 14.60 9.50
C MET A 1 6.74 15.68 9.24
N LYS A 2 6.95 16.54 8.24
CA LYS A 2 5.89 17.44 7.73
C LYS A 2 4.86 16.57 6.97
N LYS A 3 3.57 16.78 7.21
CA LYS A 3 2.48 16.01 6.56
C LYS A 3 2.66 15.92 5.05
N ARG A 4 2.91 17.07 4.41
CA ARG A 4 3.18 17.19 2.97
C ARG A 4 4.29 16.25 2.44
N THR A 5 5.32 15.99 3.22
CA THR A 5 6.41 15.08 2.82
C THR A 5 5.96 13.62 2.90
N LEU A 6 5.16 13.26 3.91
CA LEU A 6 4.62 11.91 4.05
C LEU A 6 3.57 11.62 2.98
N THR A 7 2.67 12.57 2.70
CA THR A 7 1.71 12.48 1.60
C THR A 7 2.42 12.29 0.26
N PHE A 8 3.45 13.09 -0.01
CA PHE A 8 4.23 12.97 -1.26
C PHE A 8 4.88 11.59 -1.38
N ILE A 9 5.53 11.10 -0.31
CA ILE A 9 6.14 9.75 -0.30
C ILE A 9 5.07 8.67 -0.48
N SER A 10 3.95 8.77 0.22
CA SER A 10 2.84 7.81 0.11
C SER A 10 2.30 7.75 -1.31
N VAL A 11 1.98 8.91 -1.91
CA VAL A 11 1.44 8.99 -3.26
C VAL A 11 2.45 8.49 -4.29
N SER A 12 3.72 8.92 -4.20
CA SER A 12 4.77 8.46 -5.11
C SER A 12 5.02 6.96 -4.99
N TYR A 13 5.01 6.41 -3.77
CA TYR A 13 5.15 4.97 -3.53
C TYR A 13 3.97 4.20 -4.13
N THR A 14 2.73 4.59 -3.85
CA THR A 14 1.55 3.91 -4.38
C THR A 14 1.52 3.94 -5.91
N ILE A 15 1.85 5.09 -6.53
CA ILE A 15 1.93 5.20 -8.00
C ILE A 15 3.01 4.28 -8.57
N LEU A 16 4.21 4.24 -7.96
CA LEU A 16 5.28 3.35 -8.41
C LEU A 16 4.86 1.89 -8.35
N VAL A 17 4.28 1.45 -7.24
CA VAL A 17 3.82 0.06 -7.08
C VAL A 17 2.72 -0.29 -8.10
N LEU A 18 1.75 0.61 -8.33
CA LEU A 18 0.69 0.40 -9.31
C LEU A 18 1.24 0.32 -10.74
N VAL A 19 2.13 1.24 -11.12
CA VAL A 19 2.73 1.25 -12.46
C VAL A 19 3.59 0.00 -12.68
N SER A 20 4.41 -0.37 -11.70
CA SER A 20 5.21 -1.60 -11.77
C SER A 20 4.33 -2.85 -11.85
N PHE A 21 3.22 -2.90 -11.12
CA PHE A 21 2.26 -4.00 -11.21
C PHE A 21 1.61 -4.07 -12.60
N CYS A 22 1.19 -2.95 -13.17
CA CYS A 22 0.60 -2.91 -14.51
C CYS A 22 1.61 -3.36 -15.59
N ILE A 23 2.87 -2.91 -15.50
CA ILE A 23 3.94 -3.34 -16.41
C ILE A 23 4.18 -4.84 -16.28
N TYR A 24 4.28 -5.34 -15.05
CA TYR A 24 4.50 -6.75 -14.78
C TYR A 24 3.34 -7.60 -15.31
N ALA A 25 2.10 -7.22 -14.99
CA ALA A 25 0.89 -7.89 -15.46
C ALA A 25 0.83 -7.92 -16.99
N TYR A 26 1.17 -6.83 -17.68
CA TYR A 26 1.20 -6.79 -19.14
C TYR A 26 2.24 -7.72 -19.76
N PHE A 27 3.37 -7.92 -19.08
CA PHE A 27 4.47 -8.75 -19.58
C PHE A 27 4.23 -10.25 -19.36
N VAL A 28 3.58 -10.58 -18.25
CA VAL A 28 3.28 -11.95 -17.82
C VAL A 28 1.94 -12.45 -18.36
N GLN A 29 1.08 -11.56 -18.84
CA GLN A 29 -0.23 -11.93 -19.38
C GLN A 29 -0.08 -12.72 -20.69
N GLU A 30 -0.31 -14.02 -20.62
CA GLU A 30 -0.41 -14.89 -21.78
C GLU A 30 -1.89 -15.05 -22.19
N GLY A 31 -2.25 -14.56 -23.38
CA GLY A 31 -3.61 -14.73 -23.92
C GLY A 31 -4.73 -14.03 -23.14
N GLY A 32 -4.39 -13.06 -22.30
CA GLY A 32 -5.36 -12.34 -21.47
C GLY A 32 -5.46 -12.87 -20.03
N SER A 33 -4.84 -14.01 -19.73
CA SER A 33 -4.81 -14.62 -18.40
C SER A 33 -3.41 -14.55 -17.81
N ILE A 34 -3.32 -14.44 -16.49
CA ILE A 34 -2.07 -14.54 -15.75
C ILE A 34 -2.10 -15.90 -15.06
N ASP A 35 -1.09 -16.73 -15.32
CA ASP A 35 -0.93 -17.96 -14.56
C ASP A 35 -0.51 -17.60 -13.13
N THR A 36 -1.43 -17.85 -12.20
CA THR A 36 -1.30 -17.47 -10.80
C THR A 36 -0.47 -18.48 -10.01
N GLU A 37 -0.27 -19.69 -10.53
CA GLU A 37 0.57 -20.71 -9.89
C GLU A 37 2.05 -20.50 -10.22
N GLU A 38 2.37 -20.13 -11.45
CA GLU A 38 3.76 -19.87 -11.88
C GLU A 38 4.31 -18.54 -11.30
N HIS A 39 3.45 -17.53 -11.17
CA HIS A 39 3.82 -16.18 -10.70
C HIS A 39 3.34 -15.85 -9.29
N PHE A 40 3.04 -16.88 -8.49
CA PHE A 40 2.47 -16.72 -7.16
C PHE A 40 3.32 -15.82 -6.26
N TYR A 41 4.65 -15.99 -6.27
CA TYR A 41 5.55 -15.23 -5.40
C TYR A 41 5.60 -13.75 -5.79
N GLU A 42 5.62 -13.44 -7.08
CA GLU A 42 5.61 -12.07 -7.58
C GLU A 42 4.27 -11.38 -7.30
N LEU A 43 3.15 -12.08 -7.52
CA LEU A 43 1.81 -11.60 -7.18
C LEU A 43 1.66 -11.36 -5.67
N LEU A 44 2.22 -12.25 -4.85
CA LEU A 44 2.25 -12.10 -3.40
C LEU A 44 3.11 -10.90 -2.99
N LEU A 45 4.26 -10.71 -3.63
CA LEU A 45 5.14 -9.57 -3.40
C LEU A 45 4.42 -8.26 -3.76
N PHE A 46 3.77 -8.16 -4.92
CA PHE A 46 2.95 -7.01 -5.28
C PHE A 46 1.77 -6.80 -4.32
N GLY A 47 1.17 -7.88 -3.81
CA GLY A 47 0.16 -7.83 -2.77
C GLY A 47 0.69 -7.18 -1.48
N VAL A 48 1.87 -7.58 -1.02
CA VAL A 48 2.53 -6.99 0.16
C VAL A 48 2.92 -5.52 -0.10
N LEU A 49 3.48 -5.19 -1.27
CA LEU A 49 3.83 -3.80 -1.59
C LEU A 49 2.60 -2.90 -1.69
N GLY A 50 1.52 -3.40 -2.30
CA GLY A 50 0.23 -2.71 -2.36
C GLY A 50 -0.36 -2.52 -0.97
N PHE A 51 -0.19 -3.52 -0.11
CA PHE A 51 -0.60 -3.45 1.29
C PHE A 51 0.11 -2.35 2.07
N VAL A 52 1.43 -2.23 1.90
CA VAL A 52 2.22 -1.13 2.46
C VAL A 52 1.71 0.22 1.93
N GLY A 53 1.36 0.31 0.64
CA GLY A 53 0.78 1.52 0.07
C GLY A 53 -0.55 1.91 0.72
N LEU A 54 -1.41 0.93 0.96
CA LEU A 54 -2.69 1.08 1.68
C LEU A 54 -2.48 1.53 3.13
N PHE A 55 -1.46 0.98 3.81
CA PHE A 55 -1.08 1.41 5.15
C PHE A 55 -0.62 2.87 5.16
N LEU A 56 0.28 3.28 4.25
CA LEU A 56 0.71 4.67 4.15
C LEU A 56 -0.47 5.62 3.83
N ALA A 57 -1.38 5.22 2.92
CA ALA A 57 -2.57 6.00 2.60
C ALA A 57 -3.52 6.13 3.81
N SER A 58 -3.66 5.07 4.61
CA SER A 58 -4.45 5.09 5.85
C SER A 58 -3.85 6.01 6.91
N VAL A 59 -2.52 6.01 7.04
CA VAL A 59 -1.80 6.94 7.94
C VAL A 59 -1.96 8.38 7.48
N ASP A 60 -1.89 8.63 6.17
CA ASP A 60 -2.09 9.96 5.60
C ASP A 60 -3.52 10.48 5.83
N ALA A 61 -4.54 9.66 5.54
CA ALA A 61 -5.95 9.97 5.78
C ALA A 61 -6.27 10.17 7.28
N ALA A 62 -5.69 9.35 8.16
CA ALA A 62 -5.80 9.54 9.61
C ALA A 62 -5.09 10.83 10.07
N GLY A 63 -3.97 11.18 9.41
CA GLY A 63 -3.23 12.41 9.62
C GLY A 63 -4.01 13.65 9.21
N GLU A 64 -4.78 13.63 8.12
CA GLU A 64 -5.62 14.77 7.70
C GLU A 64 -6.72 15.11 8.72
N ARG A 65 -7.25 14.11 9.45
CA ARG A 65 -8.25 14.34 10.50
C ARG A 65 -7.70 15.10 11.71
N GLU A 66 -6.38 15.18 11.89
CA GLU A 66 -5.78 16.01 12.94
C GLU A 66 -5.52 17.44 12.45
N LYS A 67 -6.10 18.45 13.11
CA LYS A 67 -5.90 19.89 12.82
C LYS A 67 -4.45 20.41 13.02
N GLY A 68 -3.50 19.55 13.43
CA GLY A 68 -2.10 19.91 13.70
C GLY A 68 -1.18 19.80 12.48
N ARG A 69 -0.12 20.63 12.42
CA ARG A 69 0.85 20.67 11.29
C ARG A 69 1.86 19.51 11.26
N LYS A 70 1.94 18.70 12.32
CA LYS A 70 2.84 17.56 12.49
C LYS A 70 2.03 16.26 12.50
N LEU A 71 2.60 15.19 11.93
CA LEU A 71 2.09 13.83 12.14
C LEU A 71 2.19 13.50 13.64
N ASN A 72 1.07 13.20 14.28
CA ASN A 72 1.07 12.72 15.66
C ASN A 72 1.35 11.21 15.67
N ASN A 73 2.02 10.72 16.72
CA ASN A 73 2.27 9.28 16.89
C ASN A 73 0.97 8.45 16.88
N LYS A 74 -0.17 9.10 17.20
CA LYS A 74 -1.50 8.51 17.10
C LYS A 74 -1.86 8.09 15.67
N ALA A 75 -1.60 8.90 14.64
CA ALA A 75 -1.93 8.54 13.25
C ALA A 75 -1.12 7.35 12.73
N LEU A 76 0.15 7.26 13.15
CA LEU A 76 1.03 6.11 12.90
C LEU A 76 0.47 4.84 13.57
N CYS A 77 0.02 4.97 14.81
CA CYS A 77 -0.59 3.87 15.56
C CYS A 77 -1.93 3.43 14.93
N THR A 78 -2.80 4.37 14.52
CA THR A 78 -4.07 4.05 13.86
C THR A 78 -3.86 3.36 12.53
N GLY A 79 -2.93 3.85 11.71
CA GLY A 79 -2.57 3.14 10.49
C GLY A 79 -2.07 1.73 10.79
N ALA A 80 -1.23 1.57 11.83
CA ALA A 80 -0.61 0.28 12.12
C ALA A 80 -1.66 -0.72 12.57
N VAL A 81 -2.65 -0.27 13.36
CA VAL A 81 -3.80 -1.07 13.75
C VAL A 81 -4.65 -1.46 12.54
N ILE A 82 -4.92 -0.54 11.61
CA ILE A 82 -5.65 -0.83 10.37
C ILE A 82 -4.88 -1.86 9.53
N ALA A 83 -3.56 -1.70 9.40
CA ALA A 83 -2.72 -2.62 8.67
C ALA A 83 -2.70 -4.02 9.33
N VAL A 84 -2.59 -4.08 10.64
CA VAL A 84 -2.64 -5.36 11.37
C VAL A 84 -4.02 -6.01 11.22
N LEU A 85 -5.11 -5.27 11.35
CA LEU A 85 -6.48 -5.79 11.17
C LEU A 85 -6.71 -6.36 9.76
N PHE A 86 -6.19 -5.70 8.73
CA PHE A 86 -6.34 -6.14 7.36
C PHE A 86 -5.48 -7.39 7.04
N LEU A 87 -4.29 -7.50 7.64
CA LEU A 87 -3.49 -8.73 7.59
C LEU A 87 -4.19 -9.88 8.32
N PHE A 88 -4.77 -9.63 9.50
CA PHE A 88 -5.55 -10.63 10.23
C PHE A 88 -6.80 -11.06 9.48
N TRP A 89 -7.49 -10.14 8.79
CA TRP A 89 -8.63 -10.48 7.94
C TRP A 89 -8.26 -11.38 6.75
N ARG A 90 -7.04 -11.27 6.21
CA ARG A 90 -6.58 -12.12 5.09
C ARG A 90 -6.09 -13.50 5.55
N ILE A 91 -5.66 -13.62 6.80
CA ILE A 91 -5.13 -14.86 7.40
C ILE A 91 -6.24 -15.74 7.99
N VAL A 92 -7.39 -15.17 8.37
CA VAL A 92 -8.60 -15.89 8.82
C VAL A 92 -9.49 -16.22 7.63
#